data_AF-A0A4Q5SBI8-F1
#
_entry.id   AF-A0A4Q5SBI8-F1
#
_cell.length_a   1.000
_cell.length_b   1.000
_cell.length_c   1.000
_cell.angle_alpha   90.00
_cell.angle_beta   90.00
_cell.angle_gamma   90.00
#
_symmetry.space_group_name_H-M   'P 1'
#
loop_
_entity.id
_entity.type
_entity.pdbx_description
1 polymer ?
#
loop_
_entity_poly.entity_id
_entity_poly.type
_entity_poly.pdbx_seq_one_letter_code
_entity_poly.pdbx_strand_id
1 'polypeptide(L)'
;MFKNTIFDTDNTPKKSANELKSVTIEVIAFQTETMFTVTCDKFDHYYKDKWHSKTITNQADLDKLTKLIDALYRTDNGYEPNVRAKLLLTNANGSVDTVCMDSKVTRYKGVSYETTPELANFVQRQ
;
A
#
# COMPACT_ATOMS: atom_id res chain seq x y z
N MET A 1 -38.26 -37.63 19.52
CA MET A 1 -37.05 -36.79 19.69
C MET A 1 -36.32 -36.75 18.37
N PHE A 2 -36.30 -35.64 17.63
CA PHE A 2 -35.17 -35.22 16.78
C PHE A 2 -35.26 -33.71 16.56
N LYS A 3 -34.09 -33.07 16.59
CA LYS A 3 -33.84 -31.67 16.93
C LYS A 3 -34.10 -30.71 15.77
N ASN A 4 -34.57 -29.53 16.17
CA ASN A 4 -34.55 -28.26 15.45
C ASN A 4 -33.15 -27.97 14.90
N THR A 5 -33.03 -27.57 13.63
CA THR A 5 -31.85 -26.83 13.15
C THR A 5 -32.32 -25.76 12.18
N ILE A 6 -32.37 -24.52 12.67
CA ILE A 6 -32.49 -23.31 11.87
C ILE A 6 -31.10 -23.08 11.27
N PHE A 7 -30.99 -23.06 9.94
CA PHE A 7 -29.81 -22.54 9.25
C PHE A 7 -30.06 -21.08 8.94
N ASP A 8 -29.60 -20.18 9.81
CA ASP A 8 -29.40 -18.78 9.46
C ASP A 8 -28.17 -18.70 8.55
N THR A 9 -28.38 -18.73 7.24
CA THR A 9 -27.36 -18.30 6.28
C THR A 9 -27.30 -16.78 6.31
N ASP A 10 -26.51 -16.24 7.24
CA ASP A 10 -26.04 -14.87 7.19
C ASP A 10 -25.12 -14.72 5.97
N ASN A 11 -25.72 -14.36 4.83
CA ASN A 11 -25.05 -14.11 3.56
C ASN A 11 -24.63 -12.63 3.47
N THR A 12 -24.09 -12.09 4.57
CA THR A 12 -23.43 -10.79 4.54
C THR A 12 -21.99 -11.02 4.08
N PRO A 13 -21.53 -10.42 2.96
CA PRO A 13 -20.12 -10.48 2.62
C PRO A 13 -19.37 -9.86 3.80
N LYS A 14 -18.51 -10.65 4.46
CA LYS A 14 -17.62 -10.16 5.52
C LYS A 14 -16.86 -8.99 4.94
N LYS A 15 -17.31 -7.78 5.29
CA LYS A 15 -16.62 -6.53 5.00
C LYS A 15 -15.17 -6.73 5.42
N SER A 16 -14.25 -6.76 4.46
CA SER A 16 -12.87 -7.13 4.74
C SER A 16 -12.35 -6.19 5.82
N ALA A 17 -11.58 -6.72 6.78
CA ALA A 17 -11.04 -5.94 7.88
C ALA A 17 -10.07 -4.81 7.43
N ASN A 18 -9.82 -4.70 6.12
CA ASN A 18 -8.93 -3.73 5.46
C ASN A 18 -9.69 -2.90 4.42
N GLU A 19 -10.93 -2.47 4.70
CA GLU A 19 -11.57 -1.49 3.82
C GLU A 19 -10.81 -0.15 3.91
N LEU A 20 -10.16 0.25 2.82
CA LEU A 20 -9.49 1.54 2.71
C LEU A 20 -10.53 2.65 2.55
N LYS A 21 -10.40 3.71 3.36
CA LYS A 21 -11.18 4.94 3.24
C LYS A 21 -10.52 5.93 2.29
N SER A 22 -9.19 6.00 2.33
CA SER A 22 -8.40 6.84 1.44
C SER A 22 -6.96 6.36 1.40
N VAL A 23 -6.23 6.79 0.37
CA VAL A 23 -4.78 6.70 0.34
C VAL A 23 -4.18 8.05 -0.01
N THR A 24 -3.18 8.49 0.74
CA THR A 24 -2.30 9.59 0.31
C THR A 24 -1.03 9.00 -0.24
N ILE A 25 -0.70 9.35 -1.49
CA ILE A 25 0.46 8.87 -2.22
C ILE A 25 1.43 10.04 -2.32
N GLU A 26 2.60 9.88 -1.71
CA GLU A 26 3.71 10.82 -1.77
C GLU A 26 4.81 10.18 -2.62
N VAL A 27 5.08 10.77 -3.78
CA VAL A 27 5.95 10.18 -4.80
C VAL A 27 6.95 11.19 -5.32
N ILE A 28 8.14 10.69 -5.59
CA ILE A 28 9.22 11.36 -6.31
C ILE A 28 9.55 10.50 -7.51
N ALA A 29 10.11 11.12 -8.55
CA ALA A 29 10.49 10.37 -9.74
C ALA A 29 11.44 9.22 -9.34
N PHE A 30 11.13 7.99 -9.78
CA PHE A 30 11.94 6.82 -9.42
C PHE A 30 13.36 6.90 -9.99
N GLN A 31 13.57 7.76 -11.00
CA GLN A 31 14.85 8.06 -11.63
C GLN A 31 15.68 9.11 -10.87
N THR A 32 15.15 9.72 -9.80
CA THR A 32 15.92 10.70 -9.01
C THR A 32 17.11 10.00 -8.36
N GLU A 33 18.33 10.32 -8.77
CA GLU A 33 19.53 9.76 -8.13
C GLU A 33 19.71 10.33 -6.73
N THR A 34 20.15 9.48 -5.79
CA THR A 34 20.56 9.91 -4.44
C THR A 34 21.92 9.34 -4.12
N MET A 35 22.74 10.13 -3.42
CA MET A 35 24.06 9.69 -2.95
C MET A 35 23.99 8.64 -1.83
N PHE A 36 22.79 8.37 -1.30
CA PHE A 36 22.54 7.42 -0.22
C PHE A 36 21.14 6.81 -0.34
N THR A 37 20.94 5.65 0.30
CA THR A 37 19.64 4.99 0.41
C THR A 37 18.72 5.78 1.35
N VAL A 38 17.53 6.15 0.87
CA VAL A 38 16.48 6.73 1.71
C VAL A 38 15.58 5.62 2.21
N THR A 39 15.58 5.40 3.52
CA THR A 39 14.69 4.46 4.19
C THR A 39 13.30 5.08 4.42
N CYS A 40 12.31 4.24 4.71
CA CYS A 40 10.92 4.67 4.88
C CYS A 40 10.73 5.75 5.96
N ASP A 41 11.44 5.63 7.08
CA ASP A 41 11.45 6.59 8.20
C ASP A 41 12.12 7.93 7.85
N LYS A 42 13.02 7.93 6.86
CA LYS A 42 13.76 9.13 6.45
C LYS A 42 13.16 9.83 5.24
N PHE A 43 12.12 9.26 4.63
CA PHE A 43 11.48 9.80 3.43
C PHE A 43 11.05 11.27 3.63
N ASP A 44 10.33 11.55 4.71
CA ASP A 44 9.82 12.87 5.08
C ASP A 44 10.94 13.88 5.28
N HIS A 45 12.05 13.45 5.87
CA HIS A 45 13.18 14.33 6.11
C HIS A 45 13.84 14.80 4.80
N TYR A 46 13.98 13.91 3.82
CA TYR A 46 14.74 14.19 2.60
C TYR A 46 13.91 14.77 1.45
N TYR A 47 12.60 14.53 1.44
CA TYR A 47 11.77 14.79 0.27
C TYR A 47 10.55 15.68 0.50
N LYS A 48 10.34 16.19 1.72
CA LYS A 48 9.18 17.03 2.07
C LYS A 48 8.82 18.10 1.04
N ASP A 49 9.84 18.76 0.48
CA ASP A 49 9.66 19.88 -0.46
C ASP A 49 9.77 19.45 -1.94
N LYS A 50 9.91 18.15 -2.20
CA LYS A 50 10.22 17.60 -3.53
C LYS A 50 9.21 16.57 -4.03
N TRP A 51 8.41 15.97 -3.14
CA TRP A 51 7.42 15.00 -3.57
C TRP A 51 6.20 15.66 -4.19
N HIS A 52 5.58 14.92 -5.11
CA HIS A 52 4.19 15.12 -5.46
C HIS A 52 3.32 14.34 -4.48
N SER A 53 2.25 14.96 -3.97
CA SER A 53 1.30 14.31 -3.07
C SER A 53 -0.11 14.37 -3.62
N LYS A 54 -0.78 13.22 -3.64
CA LYS A 54 -2.18 13.12 -4.05
C LYS A 54 -2.94 12.19 -3.12
N THR A 55 -4.14 12.62 -2.72
CA THR A 55 -5.05 11.78 -1.95
C THR A 55 -6.15 11.23 -2.85
N ILE A 56 -6.31 9.91 -2.84
CA ILE A 56 -7.35 9.18 -3.55
C ILE A 56 -8.42 8.77 -2.54
N THR A 57 -9.66 9.07 -2.86
CA THR A 57 -10.87 8.66 -2.12
C THR A 57 -11.86 7.93 -3.01
N ASN A 58 -11.59 7.82 -4.31
CA ASN A 58 -12.44 7.10 -5.25
C ASN A 58 -12.36 5.59 -4.98
N GLN A 59 -13.51 4.96 -4.75
CA GLN A 59 -13.56 3.54 -4.37
C GLN A 59 -12.95 2.60 -5.42
N ALA A 60 -13.12 2.87 -6.72
CA ALA A 60 -12.60 1.99 -7.76
C ALA A 60 -11.06 1.99 -7.78
N ASP A 61 -10.44 3.16 -7.55
CA ASP A 61 -8.98 3.26 -7.42
C ASP A 61 -8.47 2.64 -6.11
N LEU A 62 -9.21 2.79 -5.01
CA LEU A 62 -8.88 2.15 -3.73
C LEU A 62 -8.96 0.62 -3.81
N ASP A 63 -10.01 0.08 -4.43
CA ASP A 63 -10.17 -1.35 -4.67
C ASP A 63 -9.06 -1.89 -5.57
N LYS A 64 -8.70 -1.12 -6.60
CA LYS A 64 -7.58 -1.47 -7.50
C LYS A 64 -6.27 -1.51 -6.74
N LEU A 65 -5.96 -0.48 -5.93
CA LEU A 65 -4.74 -0.46 -5.12
C LEU A 65 -4.70 -1.63 -4.13
N THR A 66 -5.81 -1.91 -3.45
CA THR A 66 -5.91 -3.02 -2.50
C THR A 66 -5.59 -4.35 -3.18
N LYS A 67 -6.19 -4.61 -4.35
CA LYS A 67 -5.89 -5.82 -5.14
C LYS A 67 -4.43 -5.91 -5.56
N LEU A 68 -3.81 -4.78 -5.94
CA LEU A 68 -2.39 -4.76 -6.31
C LEU A 68 -1.48 -5.07 -5.13
N ILE A 69 -1.80 -4.56 -3.94
CA ILE A 69 -1.05 -4.82 -2.69
C ILE A 69 -1.25 -6.28 -2.24
N ASP A 70 -2.47 -6.80 -2.28
CA ASP A 70 -2.79 -8.17 -1.87
C ASP A 70 -2.18 -9.22 -2.80
N ALA A 71 -1.92 -8.86 -4.06
CA ALA A 71 -1.29 -9.73 -5.05
C ALA A 71 0.26 -9.74 -4.98
N LEU A 72 0.85 -8.96 -4.08
CA LEU A 72 2.31 -8.86 -3.98
C LEU A 72 2.94 -10.17 -3.52
N TYR A 73 4.02 -10.56 -4.20
CA TYR A 73 4.81 -11.73 -3.83
C TYR A 73 5.88 -11.33 -2.80
N ARG A 74 5.89 -12.04 -1.67
CA ARG A 74 6.90 -11.82 -0.62
C ARG A 74 8.29 -12.20 -1.14
N THR A 75 9.29 -11.39 -0.81
CA THR A 75 10.70 -11.65 -1.12
C THR A 75 11.54 -11.61 0.15
N ASP A 76 12.54 -12.48 0.24
CA ASP A 76 13.48 -12.53 1.36
C ASP A 76 14.91 -12.18 0.91
N ASN A 77 15.04 -11.34 -0.13
CA ASN A 77 16.32 -10.96 -0.74
C ASN A 77 17.22 -10.03 0.12
N GLY A 78 16.79 -9.65 1.33
CA GLY A 78 17.52 -8.75 2.22
C GLY A 78 17.69 -7.32 1.68
N TYR A 79 17.05 -6.97 0.55
CA TYR A 79 17.16 -5.65 -0.05
C TYR A 79 16.28 -4.64 0.71
N GLU A 80 16.90 -3.53 1.10
CA GLU A 80 16.20 -2.37 1.65
C GLU A 80 15.90 -1.39 0.51
N PRO A 81 14.62 -0.99 0.32
CA PRO A 81 14.27 -0.09 -0.77
C PRO A 81 14.90 1.29 -0.57
N ASN A 82 15.41 1.86 -1.65
CA ASN A 82 15.72 3.28 -1.69
C ASN A 82 14.45 4.03 -2.02
N VAL A 83 13.65 4.31 -0.98
CA VAL A 83 12.23 4.68 -1.07
C VAL A 83 12.02 5.87 -2.01
N ARG A 84 11.14 5.66 -2.99
CA ARG A 84 10.71 6.66 -4.00
C ARG A 84 9.22 6.98 -3.92
N ALA A 85 8.44 6.14 -3.25
CA ALA A 85 7.07 6.45 -2.92
C ALA A 85 6.72 5.96 -1.52
N LYS A 86 5.92 6.76 -0.83
CA LYS A 86 5.30 6.46 0.45
C LYS A 86 3.79 6.57 0.29
N LEU A 87 3.06 5.52 0.65
CA LEU A 87 1.61 5.49 0.63
C LEU A 87 1.12 5.41 2.07
N LEU A 88 0.23 6.33 2.43
CA LEU A 88 -0.46 6.38 3.72
C LEU A 88 -1.87 5.84 3.51
N LEU A 89 -2.09 4.59 3.91
CA LEU A 89 -3.34 3.85 3.75
C LEU A 89 -4.24 4.11 4.96
N THR A 90 -5.21 5.02 4.83
CA THR A 90 -6.19 5.28 5.90
C THR A 90 -7.29 4.25 5.83
N ASN A 91 -7.32 3.35 6.80
CA ASN A 91 -8.35 2.31 6.94
C ASN A 91 -9.68 2.90 7.46
N ALA A 92 -10.79 2.21 7.23
CA ALA A 92 -12.12 2.62 7.70
C ALA A 92 -12.20 2.77 9.24
N ASN A 93 -11.38 2.02 9.98
CA ASN A 93 -11.27 2.13 11.44
C ASN A 93 -10.41 3.32 11.93
N GLY A 94 -9.88 4.13 11.02
CA GLY A 94 -9.04 5.29 11.33
C GLY A 94 -7.56 4.99 11.52
N SER A 95 -7.14 3.72 11.53
CA SER A 95 -5.71 3.37 11.51
C SER A 95 -5.07 3.75 10.17
N VAL A 96 -3.78 4.07 10.20
CA VAL A 96 -3.01 4.37 9.01
C VAL A 96 -1.89 3.34 8.87
N ASP A 97 -1.92 2.56 7.81
CA ASP A 97 -0.79 1.71 7.43
C ASP A 97 0.12 2.45 6.45
N THR A 98 1.43 2.20 6.53
CA THR A 98 2.41 2.81 5.61
C THR A 98 2.97 1.75 4.67
N VAL A 99 2.97 2.06 3.37
CA VAL A 99 3.70 1.32 2.34
C VAL A 99 4.84 2.19 1.84
N CYS A 100 6.05 1.64 1.76
CA CYS A 100 7.22 2.33 1.23
C CYS A 100 7.84 1.51 0.12
N MET A 101 8.09 2.11 -1.03
CA MET A 101 8.52 1.35 -2.21
C MET A 101 9.54 2.10 -3.07
N ASP A 102 10.36 1.31 -3.77
CA ASP A 102 11.10 1.73 -4.97
C ASP A 102 10.64 0.88 -6.18
N SER A 103 11.37 0.95 -7.30
CA SER A 103 11.04 0.16 -8.51
C SER A 103 11.16 -1.35 -8.33
N LYS A 104 11.80 -1.84 -7.26
CA LYS A 104 12.16 -3.26 -7.08
C LYS A 104 11.50 -3.88 -5.87
N VAL A 105 11.44 -3.15 -4.75
CA VAL A 105 10.93 -3.67 -3.48
C VAL A 105 9.91 -2.73 -2.86
N THR A 106 8.83 -3.35 -2.38
CA THR A 106 7.77 -2.72 -1.59
C THR A 106 7.84 -3.26 -0.17
N ARG A 107 7.85 -2.37 0.82
CA ARG A 107 7.78 -2.68 2.25
C ARG A 107 6.39 -2.35 2.77
N TYR A 108 5.74 -3.35 3.37
CA TYR A 108 4.42 -3.20 3.97
C TYR A 108 4.28 -4.11 5.19
N LYS A 109 3.81 -3.57 6.32
CA LYS A 109 3.60 -4.29 7.59
C LYS A 109 4.83 -5.11 8.05
N GLY A 110 6.03 -4.54 7.87
CA GLY A 110 7.30 -5.16 8.27
C GLY A 110 7.80 -6.27 7.33
N VAL A 111 7.14 -6.49 6.20
CA VAL A 111 7.48 -7.54 5.22
C VAL A 111 7.95 -6.89 3.91
N SER A 112 8.88 -7.57 3.23
CA SER A 112 9.38 -7.20 1.90
C SER A 112 8.62 -7.95 0.81
N TYR A 113 8.27 -7.23 -0.24
CA TYR A 113 7.62 -7.75 -1.43
C TYR A 113 8.32 -7.26 -2.68
N GLU A 114 8.22 -8.03 -3.77
CA GLU A 114 8.61 -7.55 -5.09
C GLU A 114 7.64 -6.45 -5.55
N THR A 115 8.17 -5.30 -5.97
CA THR A 115 7.34 -4.27 -6.59
C THR A 115 6.94 -4.70 -7.98
N THR A 116 5.65 -4.91 -8.21
CA THR A 116 5.15 -5.22 -9.56
C THR A 116 5.14 -3.97 -10.45
N PRO A 117 5.33 -4.12 -11.77
CA PRO A 117 5.17 -3.02 -12.72
C PRO A 117 3.80 -2.34 -12.64
N GLU A 118 2.73 -3.10 -12.39
CA GLU A 118 1.37 -2.59 -12.25
C GLU A 118 1.23 -1.68 -11.03
N LEU A 119 1.80 -2.05 -9.89
CA LEU A 119 1.80 -1.21 -8.69
C LEU A 119 2.64 0.05 -8.90
N ALA A 120 3.86 -0.08 -9.44
CA ALA A 120 4.72 1.06 -9.72
C ALA A 120 4.04 2.06 -10.68
N ASN A 121 3.41 1.56 -11.74
CA ASN A 121 2.67 2.39 -12.70
C ASN A 121 1.43 3.03 -12.09
N PHE A 122 0.70 2.31 -11.22
CA PHE A 122 -0.45 2.88 -10.52
C PHE A 122 -0.03 4.07 -9.65
N VAL A 123 1.08 3.94 -8.92
CA VAL A 123 1.59 4.95 -7.99
C VAL A 123 2.19 6.16 -8.72
N GLN A 124 2.97 5.95 -9.78
CA GLN A 124 3.63 7.05 -10.50
C GLN A 124 2.70 7.92 -11.35
N ARG A 125 1.50 7.43 -11.68
CA ARG A 125 0.51 8.19 -12.47
C ARG A 125 -0.34 9.14 -11.64
N GLN A 126 -0.14 9.15 -10.33
CA GLN A 126 -0.98 9.89 -9.41
C GLN A 126 -0.64 11.37 -9.45
#